data_AF-A0A2M7KYG1-F1
#
_entry.id   AF-A0A2M7KYG1-F1
#
_cell.length_a   1.000
_cell.length_b   1.000
_cell.length_c   1.000
_cell.angle_alpha   90.00
_cell.angle_beta   90.00
_cell.angle_gamma   90.00
#
_symmetry.space_group_name_H-M   'P 1'
#
loop_
_entity.id
_entity.type
_entity.pdbx_description
1 polymer ?
#
loop_
_entity_poly.entity_id
_entity_poly.type
_entity_poly.pdbx_seq_one_letter_code
_entity_poly.pdbx_strand_id
1 'polypeptide(L)' 'EIIFSYPGLGTTLLHAVLGQDYPLISASALIVTVMVLIANFTIEILYGFIDPRIKATQSD' A
#
# COMPACT_ATOMS: atom_id res chain seq x y z
N GLU A 1 -20.72 12.86 -8.13
CA GLU A 1 -19.46 12.90 -8.90
C GLU A 1 -18.60 11.72 -8.46
N ILE A 2 -18.25 10.80 -9.38
CA ILE A 2 -17.54 9.57 -9.04
C ILE A 2 -16.05 9.91 -8.96
N ILE A 3 -15.54 10.02 -7.74
CA ILE A 3 -14.12 10.28 -7.42
C ILE A 3 -13.21 9.16 -8.00
N PHE A 4 -13.80 8.02 -8.32
CA PHE A 4 -13.19 6.81 -8.90
C PHE A 4 -13.41 6.68 -10.43
N SER A 5 -13.35 7.77 -11.19
CA SER A 5 -13.56 7.76 -12.65
C SER A 5 -12.38 7.13 -13.44
N TYR A 6 -11.19 7.05 -12.83
CA TYR A 6 -10.02 6.43 -13.45
C TYR A 6 -9.97 4.93 -13.13
N PRO A 7 -10.14 4.02 -14.11
CA PRO A 7 -10.21 2.59 -13.85
C PRO A 7 -8.91 2.08 -13.20
N GLY A 8 -9.04 1.46 -12.02
CA GLY A 8 -7.90 0.99 -11.24
C GLY A 8 -8.32 0.23 -9.97
N LEU A 9 -7.35 -0.11 -9.12
CA LEU A 9 -7.60 -0.92 -7.91
C LEU A 9 -8.64 -0.28 -6.96
N GLY A 10 -8.67 1.05 -6.86
CA GLY A 10 -9.65 1.78 -6.06
C GLY A 10 -11.08 1.71 -6.62
N THR A 11 -11.24 1.66 -7.94
CA THR A 11 -12.55 1.54 -8.58
C THR A 11 -13.09 0.12 -8.45
N THR A 12 -12.22 -0.89 -8.54
CA THR A 12 -12.56 -2.30 -8.26
C THR A 12 -12.97 -2.50 -6.81
N LEU A 13 -12.28 -1.86 -5.85
CA LEU A 13 -12.67 -1.88 -4.44
C LEU A 13 -14.06 -1.28 -4.22
N LEU A 14 -14.33 -0.12 -4.83
CA LEU A 14 -15.64 0.52 -4.74
C LEU A 14 -16.75 -0.40 -5.30
N HIS A 15 -16.49 -1.03 -6.45
CA HIS A 15 -17.43 -1.96 -7.06
C HIS A 15 -17.66 -3.22 -6.19
N ALA A 16 -16.60 -3.74 -5.55
CA ALA A 16 -16.68 -4.87 -4.63
C ALA A 16 -17.51 -4.54 -3.38
N VAL A 17 -17.34 -3.33 -2.82
CA VAL A 17 -18.12 -2.83 -1.69
C VAL A 17 -19.60 -2.68 -2.05
N LEU A 18 -19.89 -2.13 -3.24
CA LEU A 18 -21.26 -1.98 -3.73
C LEU A 18 -21.92 -3.33 -4.04
N GLY A 19 -21.16 -4.31 -4.51
CA GLY A 19 -21.60 -5.69 -4.74
C GLY A 19 -21.64 -6.57 -3.48
N GLN A 20 -21.22 -6.05 -2.32
CA GLN A 20 -21.02 -6.80 -1.06
C GLN A 20 -20.15 -8.05 -1.21
N ASP A 21 -19.22 -8.05 -2.17
CA ASP A 21 -18.31 -9.16 -2.44
C ASP A 21 -17.14 -9.13 -1.45
N TYR A 22 -17.38 -9.64 -0.23
CA TYR A 22 -16.37 -9.69 0.83
C TYR A 22 -15.02 -10.32 0.41
N PRO A 23 -14.96 -11.41 -0.37
CA PRO A 23 -13.69 -11.97 -0.85
C PRO A 23 -12.91 -11.02 -1.77
N LEU A 24 -13.62 -10.24 -2.59
CA LEU A 24 -12.99 -9.31 -3.53
C LEU A 24 -12.47 -8.06 -2.80
N ILE A 25 -13.20 -7.59 -1.78
CA ILE A 25 -12.77 -6.50 -0.89
C ILE A 25 -11.50 -6.90 -0.13
N SER A 26 -11.45 -8.11 0.43
CA SER A 26 -10.28 -8.57 1.19
C SER A 26 -9.07 -8.80 0.30
N ALA A 27 -9.25 -9.38 -0.90
CA ALA A 27 -8.17 -9.56 -1.86
C ALA A 27 -7.58 -8.23 -2.35
N SER A 28 -8.43 -7.26 -2.68
CA SER A 28 -7.99 -5.94 -3.13
C SER A 28 -7.32 -5.14 -2.00
N ALA A 29 -7.83 -5.22 -0.77
CA ALA A 29 -7.16 -4.66 0.40
C ALA A 29 -5.78 -5.28 0.63
N LEU A 30 -5.65 -6.62 0.54
CA LEU A 30 -4.37 -7.32 0.65
C LEU A 30 -3.34 -6.81 -0.38
N ILE A 31 -3.75 -6.66 -1.65
CA ILE A 31 -2.88 -6.14 -2.71
C ILE A 31 -2.37 -4.74 -2.37
N VAL A 32 -3.27 -3.86 -1.91
CA VAL A 32 -2.90 -2.49 -1.49
C VAL A 32 -1.92 -2.53 -0.31
N THR A 33 -2.18 -3.35 0.70
CA THR A 33 -1.28 -3.52 1.84
C THR A 33 0.11 -4.01 1.42
N VAL A 34 0.18 -5.01 0.54
CA VAL A 34 1.45 -5.54 0.03
C VAL A 34 2.21 -4.48 -0.78
N MET A 35 1.52 -3.72 -1.63
CA MET A 35 2.11 -2.60 -2.37
C MET A 35 2.72 -1.56 -1.45
N VAL A 36 1.99 -1.16 -0.40
CA VAL A 36 2.48 -0.21 0.61
C VAL A 36 3.66 -0.78 1.38
N LEU A 37 3.63 -2.07 1.73
CA LEU A 37 4.73 -2.72 2.43
C LEU A 37 5.99 -2.76 1.57
N ILE A 38 5.87 -3.11 0.29
CA ILE A 38 7.00 -3.11 -0.66
C ILE A 38 7.55 -1.69 -0.83
N ALA A 39 6.68 -0.69 -0.94
CA ALA A 39 7.10 0.71 -1.04
C ALA A 39 7.88 1.16 0.21
N ASN A 40 7.36 0.87 1.40
CA ASN A 40 8.06 1.16 2.66
C ASN A 40 9.38 0.41 2.76
N PHE A 41 9.42 -0.87 2.41
CA PHE A 41 10.65 -1.67 2.42
C PHE A 41 11.70 -1.13 1.44
N THR A 42 11.27 -0.69 0.25
CA THR A 42 12.14 -0.04 -0.72
C THR A 42 12.71 1.27 -0.17
N ILE A 43 11.87 2.05 0.50
CA ILE A 43 12.27 3.29 1.18
C ILE A 43 13.28 3.00 2.29
N GLU A 44 13.06 1.98 3.12
CA GLU A 44 14.02 1.60 4.17
C GLU A 44 15.37 1.15 3.61
N ILE A 45 15.38 0.36 2.53
CA ILE A 45 16.63 -0.02 1.85
C ILE A 45 17.33 1.21 1.28
N LEU A 46 16.58 2.09 0.61
CA LEU A 46 17.13 3.29 -0.01
C LEU A 46 17.70 4.23 1.04
N TYR A 47 17.00 4.41 2.17
CA TYR A 47 17.50 5.17 3.31
C TYR A 47 18.72 4.51 3.97
N GLY A 48 18.74 3.19 4.11
CA GLY A 48 19.91 2.47 4.62
C GLY A 48 21.14 2.60 3.72
N PHE A 49 20.96 2.83 2.42
CA PHE A 49 22.04 3.01 1.45
C PHE A 49 22.50 4.47 1.32
N ILE A 50 21.55 5.42 1.37
CA ILE A 50 21.83 6.86 1.23
C ILE A 50 22.31 7.48 2.54
N ASP A 51 21.79 7.03 3.69
CA ASP A 51 22.10 7.67 4.98
C ASP A 51 22.51 6.64 6.06
N PRO A 52 23.82 6.40 6.27
CA PRO A 52 24.30 5.49 7.31
C PRO A 52 24.09 6.03 8.74
N ARG A 53 23.62 7.28 8.91
CA ARG A 53 23.40 7.90 10.24
C ARG A 53 22.24 7.31 11.01
N ILE A 54 21.25 6.71 10.35
CA ILE A 54 20.05 6.17 11.00
C ILE A 54 20.40 4.98 11.92
N LYS A 55 21.53 4.29 11.68
CA LYS A 55 22.03 3.22 12.55
C LYS A 55 22.49 3.70 13.93
N ALA A 56 22.86 4.96 14.10
CA ALA A 56 23.45 5.45 15.35
C ALA A 56 22.40 5.85 16.42
N THR A 57 21.14 6.09 16.03
CA THR A 57 20.06 6.53 16.94
C THR A 57 19.24 5.37 17.53
N GLN A 58 19.34 4.16 16.97
CA GLN A 58 18.66 2.97 17.49
C GLN A 58 19.56 2.13 18.42
N SER A 59 20.47 2.78 19.14
CA SER A 59 21.35 2.17 20.16
C SER A 59 21.17 2.81 21.54
N ASP A 60 19.98 3.35 21.83
CA ASP A 60 19.51 3.66 23.19
C ASP A 60 18.16 2.97 23.46
#